data_AF-A0A554LI83-F1
#
_entry.id   AF-A0A554LI83-F1
#
_cell.length_a   1.000
_cell.length_b   1.000
_cell.length_c   1.000
_cell.angle_alpha   90.00
_cell.angle_beta   90.00
_cell.angle_gamma   90.00
#
_symmetry.space_group_name_H-M   'P 1'
#
loop_
_entity.id
_entity.type
_entity.pdbx_description
1 polymer ?
#
loop_
_entity_poly.entity_id
_entity_poly.type
_entity_poly.pdbx_seq_one_letter_code
_entity_poly.pdbx_strand_id
1 'polypeptide(L)'
;MDIKDLKVYQLALQLIVPVEKLAKLVEANDKILATNLRKTSRQISPSIAEGFSKRASQAEFKRFLAISMGSSDEMIAHLEQVKILEFSNVKAKTCDALIERYIYLSKQLNRLISIIKEKSDL
;
A
#
# COMPACT_ATOMS: atom_id res chain seq x y z
N MET A 1 -8.09 -5.09 21.18
CA MET A 1 -7.33 -4.62 20.01
C MET A 1 -8.30 -4.45 18.87
N ASP A 2 -8.47 -3.22 18.43
CA ASP A 2 -9.26 -2.79 17.28
C ASP A 2 -8.35 -2.78 16.03
N ILE A 3 -8.91 -2.88 14.83
CA ILE A 3 -8.15 -2.70 13.59
C ILE A 3 -7.47 -1.32 13.54
N LYS A 4 -8.11 -0.31 14.12
CA LYS A 4 -7.58 1.04 14.19
C LYS A 4 -6.29 1.12 15.01
N ASP A 5 -5.96 0.12 15.82
CA ASP A 5 -4.69 0.05 16.54
C ASP A 5 -3.52 -0.42 15.64
N LEU A 6 -3.80 -0.99 14.48
CA LEU A 6 -2.77 -1.44 13.54
C LEU A 6 -2.13 -0.25 12.81
N LYS A 7 -0.87 0.03 13.13
CA LYS A 7 -0.09 1.09 12.46
C LYS A 7 -0.04 0.92 10.93
N VAL A 8 0.06 -0.31 10.43
CA VAL A 8 0.03 -0.61 8.98
C VAL A 8 -1.29 -0.21 8.33
N TYR A 9 -2.42 -0.41 9.03
CA TYR A 9 -3.74 0.00 8.55
C TYR A 9 -3.88 1.52 8.50
N GLN A 10 -3.47 2.19 9.58
CA GLN A 10 -3.45 3.66 9.65
C GLN A 10 -2.58 4.27 8.54
N LEU A 11 -1.38 3.72 8.33
CA LEU A 11 -0.46 4.18 7.29
C LEU A 11 -1.04 3.99 5.89
N ALA A 12 -1.66 2.84 5.62
CA ALA A 12 -2.32 2.59 4.34
C ALA A 12 -3.43 3.61 4.04
N LEU A 13 -4.26 3.94 5.05
CA LEU A 13 -5.29 4.99 4.91
C LEU A 13 -4.69 6.37 4.64
N GLN A 14 -3.62 6.74 5.35
CA GLN A 14 -2.96 8.04 5.18
C GLN A 14 -2.37 8.22 3.77
N LEU A 15 -1.96 7.13 3.10
CA LEU A 15 -1.38 7.16 1.76
C LEU A 15 -2.40 7.40 0.65
N ILE A 16 -3.70 7.18 0.89
CA ILE A 16 -4.75 7.37 -0.13
C ILE A 16 -4.81 8.83 -0.59
N VAL A 17 -4.76 9.79 0.32
CA VAL A 17 -4.90 11.23 -0.01
C VAL A 17 -3.77 11.75 -0.91
N PRO A 18 -2.48 11.55 -0.61
CA PRO A 18 -1.41 12.01 -1.50
C PRO A 18 -1.41 11.27 -2.84
N VAL A 19 -1.78 9.98 -2.89
CA VAL A 19 -1.94 9.25 -4.15
C VAL A 19 -3.10 9.80 -4.99
N GLU A 20 -4.24 10.12 -4.38
CA GLU A 20 -5.37 10.73 -5.09
C GLU A 20 -4.97 12.08 -5.71
N LYS A 21 -4.18 12.88 -4.99
CA LYS A 21 -3.64 14.14 -5.52
C LYS A 21 -2.72 13.90 -6.72
N LEU A 22 -1.84 12.90 -6.65
CA LEU A 22 -0.98 12.53 -7.77
C LEU A 22 -1.79 12.01 -8.96
N ALA A 23 -2.75 11.12 -8.73
CA ALA A 23 -3.58 10.54 -9.78
C ALA A 23 -4.34 11.62 -10.57
N LYS A 24 -4.84 12.67 -9.91
CA LYS A 24 -5.46 13.83 -10.59
C LYS A 24 -4.53 14.57 -11.54
N LEU A 25 -3.24 14.64 -11.23
CA LEU A 25 -2.24 15.26 -12.10
C LEU A 25 -1.96 14.37 -13.32
N VAL A 26 -1.89 13.06 -13.11
CA VAL A 26 -1.62 12.06 -14.15
C VAL A 26 -2.80 11.88 -15.11
N GLU A 27 -4.03 11.98 -14.61
CA GLU A 27 -5.27 11.59 -15.30
C GLU A 27 -5.52 12.27 -16.65
N ALA A 28 -5.10 13.53 -16.81
CA ALA A 28 -5.27 14.26 -18.06
C ALA A 28 -4.46 13.64 -19.22
N ASN A 29 -3.33 13.01 -18.91
CA ASN A 29 -2.42 12.44 -19.89
C ASN A 29 -2.52 10.91 -19.95
N ASP A 30 -2.74 10.24 -18.81
CA ASP A 30 -2.91 8.79 -18.71
C ASP A 30 -3.98 8.42 -17.68
N LYS A 31 -5.20 8.21 -18.18
CA LYS A 31 -6.35 7.81 -17.37
C LYS A 31 -6.21 6.41 -16.78
N ILE A 32 -5.51 5.50 -17.46
CA ILE A 32 -5.35 4.11 -17.01
C ILE A 32 -4.41 4.09 -15.81
N LEU A 33 -3.25 4.75 -15.92
CA LEU A 33 -2.28 4.85 -14.82
C LEU A 33 -2.89 5.56 -13.60
N ALA A 34 -3.62 6.66 -13.82
CA ALA A 34 -4.34 7.35 -12.73
C ALA A 34 -5.38 6.44 -12.06
N THR A 35 -6.09 5.61 -12.83
CA THR A 35 -7.06 4.64 -12.29
C THR A 35 -6.36 3.56 -11.48
N ASN A 36 -5.24 3.04 -11.95
CA ASN A 36 -4.46 2.02 -11.25
C ASN A 36 -3.91 2.55 -9.92
N LEU A 37 -3.30 3.75 -9.91
CA LEU A 37 -2.87 4.43 -8.68
C LEU A 37 -3.99 4.51 -7.63
N ARG A 38 -5.20 4.91 -8.05
CA ARG A 38 -6.37 5.01 -7.15
C ARG A 38 -6.83 3.64 -6.65
N LYS A 39 -6.97 2.65 -7.54
CA LYS A 39 -7.44 1.31 -7.16
C LYS A 39 -6.46 0.63 -6.21
N THR A 40 -5.19 0.59 -6.58
CA THR A 40 -4.16 -0.13 -5.82
C THR A 40 -3.95 0.48 -4.44
N SER A 41 -3.87 1.82 -4.33
CA SER A 41 -3.74 2.49 -3.02
C SER A 41 -4.93 2.23 -2.09
N ARG A 42 -6.16 2.23 -2.63
CA ARG A 42 -7.38 2.02 -1.84
C ARG A 42 -7.58 0.55 -1.43
N GLN A 43 -7.07 -0.41 -2.20
CA GLN A 43 -7.22 -1.84 -1.91
C GLN A 43 -6.40 -2.33 -0.72
N ILE A 44 -5.30 -1.66 -0.37
CA ILE A 44 -4.40 -2.11 0.70
C ILE A 44 -5.11 -2.11 2.07
N SER A 45 -5.83 -1.05 2.42
CA SER A 45 -6.47 -0.95 3.75
C SER A 45 -7.62 -1.95 3.96
N PRO A 46 -8.52 -2.22 2.99
CA PRO A 46 -9.48 -3.33 3.07
C PRO A 46 -8.82 -4.71 3.21
N SER A 47 -7.74 -4.98 2.46
CA SER A 47 -7.03 -6.26 2.58
C SER A 47 -6.46 -6.47 3.98
N ILE A 48 -5.86 -5.43 4.59
CA ILE A 48 -5.42 -5.49 5.99
C ILE A 48 -6.61 -5.73 6.94
N ALA A 49 -7.74 -5.07 6.69
CA ALA A 49 -8.95 -5.20 7.50
C ALA A 49 -9.55 -6.60 7.46
N GLU A 50 -9.63 -7.19 6.28
CA GLU A 50 -10.10 -8.55 6.10
C GLU A 50 -9.14 -9.57 6.74
N GLY A 51 -7.84 -9.36 6.61
CA GLY A 51 -6.86 -10.16 7.34
C GLY A 51 -7.08 -10.09 8.85
N PHE A 52 -7.25 -8.89 9.39
CA PHE A 52 -7.47 -8.68 10.81
C PHE A 52 -8.78 -9.29 11.31
N SER A 53 -9.86 -9.26 10.51
CA SER A 53 -11.12 -9.92 10.88
C SER A 53 -10.97 -11.44 10.95
N LYS A 54 -10.06 -12.03 10.15
CA LYS A 54 -9.74 -13.46 10.11
C LYS A 54 -8.58 -13.87 11.02
N ARG A 55 -8.13 -13.00 11.94
CA ARG A 55 -6.95 -13.22 12.81
C ARG A 55 -6.99 -14.45 13.72
N ALA A 56 -8.16 -15.08 13.89
CA ALA A 56 -8.27 -16.38 14.53
C ALA A 56 -7.45 -17.46 13.80
N SER A 57 -7.34 -17.37 12.46
CA SER A 57 -6.41 -18.14 11.66
C SER A 57 -5.19 -17.28 11.33
N GLN A 58 -4.05 -17.61 11.94
CA GLN A 58 -2.79 -16.91 11.64
C GLN A 58 -2.39 -17.04 10.18
N ALA A 59 -2.68 -18.19 9.55
CA ALA A 59 -2.38 -18.43 8.15
C ALA A 59 -3.18 -17.48 7.23
N GLU A 60 -4.49 -17.35 7.46
CA GLU A 60 -5.33 -16.41 6.70
C GLU A 60 -4.92 -14.97 6.96
N PHE A 61 -4.65 -14.59 8.21
CA PHE A 61 -4.20 -13.23 8.50
C PHE A 61 -2.90 -12.90 7.76
N LYS A 62 -1.91 -13.79 7.81
CA LYS A 62 -0.65 -13.65 7.05
C LYS A 62 -0.90 -13.54 5.56
N ARG A 63 -1.81 -14.35 4.98
CA ARG A 63 -2.16 -14.31 3.56
C ARG A 63 -2.65 -12.92 3.16
N PHE A 64 -3.57 -12.34 3.91
CA PHE A 64 -4.10 -11.00 3.64
C PHE A 64 -3.06 -9.88 3.83
N LEU A 65 -2.17 -10.00 4.83
CA LEU A 65 -1.05 -9.07 4.99
C LEU A 65 -0.06 -9.18 3.81
N ALA A 66 0.19 -10.38 3.30
CA ALA A 66 1.03 -10.60 2.12
C ALA A 66 0.40 -10.02 0.84
N ILE A 67 -0.93 -10.15 0.67
CA ILE A 67 -1.67 -9.47 -0.40
C ILE A 67 -1.51 -7.95 -0.29
N SER A 68 -1.66 -7.41 0.92
CA SER A 68 -1.50 -5.97 1.18
C SER A 68 -0.09 -5.48 0.85
N MET A 69 0.93 -6.30 1.13
CA MET A 69 2.33 -6.02 0.80
C MET A 69 2.56 -6.07 -0.72
N GLY A 70 1.99 -7.06 -1.41
CA GLY A 70 2.04 -7.12 -2.87
C GLY A 70 1.44 -5.89 -3.55
N SER A 71 0.28 -5.40 -3.08
CA SER A 71 -0.30 -4.15 -3.58
C SER A 71 0.52 -2.91 -3.20
N SER A 72 1.25 -2.93 -2.07
CA SER A 72 2.20 -1.87 -1.71
C SER A 72 3.37 -1.82 -2.68
N ASP A 73 3.90 -2.97 -3.09
CA ASP A 73 4.99 -3.06 -4.07
C ASP A 73 4.51 -2.72 -5.49
N GLU A 74 3.27 -3.07 -5.84
CA GLU A 74 2.61 -2.64 -7.08
C GLU A 74 2.46 -1.11 -7.15
N MET A 75 2.14 -0.44 -6.02
CA MET A 75 2.14 1.02 -5.95
C MET A 75 3.52 1.62 -6.25
N ILE A 76 4.61 1.00 -5.77
CA ILE A 76 5.97 1.44 -6.10
C ILE A 76 6.19 1.34 -7.61
N ALA A 77 5.80 0.23 -8.24
CA ALA A 77 5.93 0.05 -9.68
C ALA A 77 5.16 1.11 -10.48
N HIS A 78 3.92 1.45 -10.09
CA HIS A 78 3.17 2.52 -10.73
C HIS A 78 3.81 3.91 -10.53
N LEU A 79 4.37 4.18 -9.35
CA LEU A 79 5.07 5.44 -9.09
C LEU A 79 6.35 5.57 -9.93
N GLU A 80 7.07 4.47 -10.16
CA GLU A 80 8.21 4.47 -11.10
C GLU A 80 7.77 4.68 -12.54
N GLN A 81 6.63 4.12 -12.97
CA GLN A 81 6.04 4.43 -14.28
C GLN A 81 5.74 5.93 -14.43
N VAL A 82 5.18 6.56 -13.39
CA VAL A 82 4.94 8.02 -13.39
C VAL A 82 6.24 8.81 -13.57
N LYS A 83 7.35 8.36 -12.97
CA LYS A 83 8.67 9.00 -13.13
C LYS A 83 9.21 8.84 -14.55
N ILE A 84 9.13 7.63 -15.11
CA ILE A 84 9.64 7.32 -16.46
C ILE A 84 8.87 8.10 -17.55
N LEU A 85 7.57 8.29 -17.36
CA LEU A 85 6.71 8.98 -18.32
C LEU A 85 6.79 10.52 -18.24
N GLU A 86 7.50 11.07 -17.25
CA GLU A 86 7.82 12.50 -17.12
C GLU A 86 6.63 13.46 -17.34
N PHE A 87 5.49 13.21 -16.69
CA PHE A 87 4.33 14.09 -16.77
C PHE A 87 4.69 15.54 -16.34
N SER A 88 4.44 16.51 -17.21
CA SER A 88 4.88 17.91 -17.04
C SER A 88 4.39 18.61 -15.77
N ASN A 89 3.27 18.15 -15.21
CA ASN A 89 2.66 18.67 -13.99
C ASN A 89 2.99 17.86 -12.73
N VAL A 90 3.83 16.83 -12.84
CA VAL A 90 4.28 15.99 -11.73
C VAL A 90 5.74 16.27 -11.40
N LYS A 91 6.03 16.51 -10.12
CA LYS A 91 7.41 16.68 -9.62
C LYS A 91 7.98 15.31 -9.26
N ALA A 92 9.20 14.99 -9.73
CA ALA A 92 9.90 13.75 -9.39
C ALA A 92 9.96 13.49 -7.87
N LYS A 93 10.25 14.54 -7.08
CA LYS A 93 10.27 14.48 -5.61
C LYS A 93 8.96 14.00 -4.98
N THR A 94 7.81 14.24 -5.63
CA THR A 94 6.50 13.73 -5.14
C THR A 94 6.44 12.22 -5.26
N CYS A 95 6.93 11.66 -6.37
CA CYS A 95 6.98 10.22 -6.58
C CYS A 95 7.98 9.57 -5.62
N ASP A 96 9.19 10.13 -5.48
CA ASP A 96 10.22 9.59 -4.58
C ASP A 96 9.73 9.54 -3.12
N ALA A 97 9.10 10.61 -2.64
CA ALA A 97 8.55 10.65 -1.29
C ALA A 97 7.41 9.63 -1.09
N LEU A 98 6.59 9.35 -2.12
CA LEU A 98 5.56 8.31 -2.04
C LEU A 98 6.18 6.91 -2.07
N ILE A 99 7.17 6.67 -2.92
CA ILE A 99 7.91 5.41 -3.00
C ILE A 99 8.52 5.07 -1.64
N GLU A 100 9.21 6.01 -1.01
CA GLU A 100 9.80 5.80 0.33
C GLU A 100 8.75 5.39 1.37
N ARG A 101 7.56 6.00 1.33
CA ARG A 101 6.48 5.66 2.26
C ARG A 101 5.86 4.30 1.98
N TYR A 102 5.75 3.89 0.71
CA TYR A 102 5.30 2.54 0.35
C TYR A 102 6.35 1.47 0.69
N ILE A 103 7.65 1.74 0.51
CA ILE A 103 8.74 0.88 0.99
C ILE A 103 8.64 0.74 2.52
N TYR A 104 8.40 1.83 3.24
CA TYR A 104 8.20 1.80 4.68
C TYR A 104 6.99 0.94 5.06
N LEU A 105 5.86 1.08 4.36
CA LEU A 105 4.66 0.25 4.56
C LEU A 105 4.96 -1.24 4.33
N SER A 106 5.62 -1.61 3.22
CA SER A 106 6.02 -2.99 2.93
C SER A 106 6.91 -3.56 4.03
N LYS A 107 7.87 -2.78 4.56
CA LYS A 107 8.70 -3.17 5.71
C LYS A 107 7.88 -3.40 6.98
N GLN A 108 6.91 -2.53 7.27
CA GLN A 108 6.04 -2.70 8.44
C GLN A 108 5.12 -3.93 8.33
N LEU A 109 4.58 -4.18 7.12
CA LEU A 109 3.78 -5.38 6.83
C LEU A 109 4.61 -6.65 7.00
N ASN A 110 5.83 -6.69 6.44
CA ASN A 110 6.73 -7.83 6.59
C ASN A 110 7.09 -8.10 8.07
N ARG A 111 7.39 -7.03 8.83
CA ARG A 111 7.65 -7.16 10.28
C ARG A 111 6.45 -7.75 11.01
N LEU A 112 5.23 -7.29 10.71
CA LEU A 112 4.00 -7.83 11.31
C LEU A 112 3.81 -9.32 10.95
N ILE A 113 3.98 -9.68 9.68
CA ILE A 113 3.92 -11.08 9.22
C ILE A 113 4.91 -11.95 9.98
N SER A 114 6.16 -11.47 10.15
CA SER A 114 7.23 -12.19 10.85
C SER A 114 6.92 -12.39 12.33
N ILE A 115 6.36 -11.40 13.02
CA ILE A 115 5.95 -11.53 14.43
C ILE A 115 4.83 -12.58 14.59
N ILE A 116 3.92 -12.69 13.60
CA ILE A 116 2.87 -13.72 13.63
C ILE A 116 3.46 -15.12 13.32
N LYS A 117 4.66 -15.24 12.72
CA LYS A 117 5.33 -16.54 12.46
C LYS A 117 5.80 -17.24 13.73
N GLU A 118 6.23 -16.52 14.75
CA GLU A 118 6.84 -17.12 15.95
C GLU A 118 5.85 -17.89 16.85
N LYS A 119 4.53 -17.73 16.67
CA LYS A 119 3.51 -18.37 17.52
C LYS A 119 2.97 -19.70 17.01
N SER A 120 3.42 -20.20 15.85
CA SER A 120 2.96 -21.50 15.32
C SER A 120 3.88 -22.68 15.65
N ASP A 121 5.04 -22.42 16.25
CA ASP A 121 6.11 -23.41 16.43
C ASP A 121 6.32 -23.81 17.91
N LEU A 122 5.29 -23.63 18.75
CA LEU A 122 5.24 -24.03 20.17
C LEU A 122 3.95 -24.80 20.47
#